data_AF-A0A847I3F0-F1
#
_entry.id   AF-A0A847I3F0-F1
#
_cell.length_a   1.000
_cell.length_b   1.000
_cell.length_c   1.000
_cell.angle_alpha   90.00
_cell.angle_beta   90.00
_cell.angle_gamma   90.00
#
_symmetry.space_group_name_H-M   'P 1'
#
loop_
_entity.id
_entity.type
_entity.pdbx_description
1 polymer ?
#
loop_
_entity_poly.entity_id
_entity_poly.type
_entity_poly.pdbx_seq_one_letter_code
_entity_poly.pdbx_strand_id
1 'polypeptide(L)'
;MPSSETATAPQRGPMGLVARVRDFLNAFRDLLHLPRAFWLINLFFMIDSMAYFGILTLMQEYLHLDVKLADWVAGFFISFFTGAVTVFMIGFGGVGEKLGWCRGLALAITLCLVGRIGYCLAPGVGFAAA
;
A
#
# COMPACT_ATOMS: atom_id res chain seq x y z
N MET A 1 24.92 18.97 -41.22
CA MET A 1 24.18 17.72 -41.51
C MET A 1 25.19 16.59 -41.61
N PRO A 2 24.89 15.34 -41.20
CA PRO A 2 23.63 14.76 -40.67
C PRO A 2 23.82 14.38 -39.18
N SER A 3 22.87 13.91 -38.38
CA SER A 3 21.70 13.07 -38.61
C SER A 3 20.67 13.37 -37.53
N SER A 4 19.49 13.77 -37.97
CA SER A 4 18.24 13.70 -37.22
C SER A 4 18.03 12.27 -36.70
N GLU A 5 18.32 12.03 -35.42
CA GLU A 5 17.69 10.92 -34.68
C GLU A 5 16.22 11.29 -34.49
N THR A 6 15.46 11.02 -35.54
CA THR A 6 14.03 10.75 -35.43
C THR A 6 13.87 9.61 -34.44
N ALA A 7 13.56 9.95 -33.20
CA ALA A 7 12.97 9.03 -32.24
C ALA A 7 11.70 8.47 -32.91
N THR A 8 11.82 7.28 -33.48
CA THR A 8 10.70 6.50 -34.00
C THR A 8 9.84 6.14 -32.80
N ALA A 9 8.86 7.01 -32.51
CA ALA A 9 7.72 6.64 -31.69
C ALA A 9 7.15 5.33 -32.26
N PRO A 10 6.83 4.33 -31.42
CA PRO A 10 6.32 3.06 -31.91
C PRO A 10 5.04 3.34 -32.68
N GLN A 11 5.12 3.20 -34.01
CA GLN A 11 4.02 3.40 -34.94
C GLN A 11 3.01 2.26 -34.71
N ARG A 12 2.15 2.42 -33.70
CA ARG A 12 1.05 1.49 -33.41
C ARG A 12 -0.03 1.70 -34.48
N GLY A 13 0.08 0.95 -35.57
CA GLY A 13 -0.97 0.86 -36.58
C GLY A 13 -2.32 0.43 -35.97
N PRO A 14 -3.44 0.62 -36.68
CA PRO A 14 -4.77 0.20 -36.23
C PRO A 14 -4.81 -1.32 -36.05
N MET A 15 -4.50 -1.77 -34.83
CA MET A 15 -4.62 -3.16 -34.43
C MET A 15 -6.09 -3.51 -34.31
N GLY A 16 -6.53 -4.53 -35.05
CA GLY A 16 -7.83 -5.14 -34.83
C GLY A 16 -7.99 -5.58 -33.36
N LEU A 17 -9.23 -5.60 -32.86
CA LEU A 17 -9.59 -5.95 -31.48
C LEU A 17 -8.82 -7.19 -30.96
N VAL A 18 -8.68 -8.21 -31.80
CA VAL A 18 -7.97 -9.46 -31.48
C VAL A 18 -6.48 -9.25 -31.18
N ALA A 19 -5.81 -8.33 -31.87
CA ALA A 19 -4.41 -7.99 -31.59
C ALA A 19 -4.28 -7.21 -30.27
N ARG A 20 -5.23 -6.32 -29.95
CA ARG A 20 -5.27 -5.62 -28.66
C ARG A 20 -5.47 -6.56 -27.47
N VAL A 21 -6.36 -7.54 -27.61
CA VAL A 21 -6.58 -8.57 -26.57
C VAL A 21 -5.34 -9.43 -26.39
N ARG A 22 -4.66 -9.80 -27.47
CA ARG A 22 -3.42 -10.57 -27.41
C ARG A 22 -2.30 -9.79 -26.71
N ASP A 23 -2.11 -8.52 -27.05
CA ASP A 23 -1.11 -7.66 -26.41
C ASP A 23 -1.41 -7.45 -24.93
N PHE A 24 -2.69 -7.31 -24.57
CA PHE A 24 -3.11 -7.26 -23.18
C PHE A 24 -2.73 -8.55 -22.43
N LEU A 25 -3.07 -9.72 -22.98
CA LEU A 25 -2.70 -11.01 -22.39
C LEU A 25 -1.18 -11.23 -22.32
N ASN A 26 -0.44 -10.76 -23.34
CA ASN A 26 1.02 -10.80 -23.34
C ASN A 26 1.61 -9.92 -22.24
N ALA A 27 1.03 -8.75 -21.98
CA ALA A 27 1.47 -7.90 -20.86
C ALA A 27 1.33 -8.61 -19.50
N PHE A 28 0.25 -9.37 -19.27
CA PHE A 28 0.12 -10.21 -18.06
C PHE A 28 1.17 -11.31 -17.99
N ARG A 29 1.50 -11.92 -19.13
CA ARG A 29 2.56 -12.93 -19.20
C ARG A 29 3.93 -12.32 -18.92
N ASP A 30 4.19 -11.11 -19.40
CA ASP A 30 5.43 -10.38 -19.14
C ASP A 30 5.53 -9.97 -17.67
N LEU A 31 4.41 -9.58 -17.03
CA LEU A 31 4.29 -9.35 -15.59
C LEU A 31 4.73 -10.56 -14.74
N LEU A 32 4.44 -11.78 -15.19
CA LEU A 32 4.88 -13.02 -14.52
C LEU A 32 6.39 -13.24 -14.59
N HIS A 33 7.08 -12.67 -15.58
CA HIS A 33 8.54 -12.79 -15.74
C HIS A 33 9.33 -11.71 -14.98
N LEU A 34 8.66 -10.83 -14.23
CA LEU A 34 9.34 -9.79 -13.45
C LEU A 34 10.24 -10.38 -12.35
N PRO A 35 11.28 -9.63 -11.94
CA PRO A 35 12.20 -10.05 -10.88
C PRO A 35 11.47 -10.42 -9.58
N ARG A 36 11.99 -11.42 -8.86
CA ARG A 36 11.41 -11.89 -7.58
C ARG A 36 11.21 -10.78 -6.54
N ALA A 37 12.06 -9.75 -6.57
CA ALA A 37 11.94 -8.58 -5.70
C ALA A 37 10.62 -7.83 -5.90
N PHE A 38 10.13 -7.71 -7.14
CA PHE A 38 8.84 -7.06 -7.44
C PHE A 38 7.68 -7.82 -6.78
N TRP A 39 7.66 -9.13 -6.93
CA TRP A 39 6.64 -9.99 -6.32
C TRP A 39 6.68 -9.94 -4.79
N LEU A 40 7.87 -9.89 -4.18
CA LEU A 40 8.01 -9.82 -2.73
C LEU A 40 7.47 -8.50 -2.16
N ILE A 41 7.77 -7.37 -2.82
CA ILE A 41 7.27 -6.05 -2.41
C ILE A 41 5.76 -5.99 -2.58
N ASN A 42 5.22 -6.51 -3.68
CA ASN A 42 3.78 -6.53 -3.92
C ASN A 42 3.04 -7.45 -2.93
N LEU A 43 3.61 -8.61 -2.60
CA LEU A 43 3.05 -9.51 -1.59
C LEU A 43 3.04 -8.84 -0.21
N PHE A 44 4.14 -8.17 0.16
CA PHE A 44 4.20 -7.42 1.41
C PHE A 44 3.16 -6.31 1.45
N PHE A 45 3.05 -5.51 0.38
CA PHE A 45 2.03 -4.47 0.24
C PHE A 45 0.61 -5.02 0.34
N MET A 46 0.35 -6.19 -0.23
CA MET A 46 -0.94 -6.87 -0.14
C MET A 46 -1.26 -7.27 1.32
N ILE A 47 -0.30 -7.92 2.01
CA ILE A 47 -0.47 -8.33 3.42
C ILE A 47 -0.61 -7.12 4.34
N ASP A 48 0.09 -6.03 4.04
CA ASP A 48 0.00 -4.78 4.78
C ASP A 48 -1.38 -4.13 4.60
N SER A 49 -1.85 -4.03 3.36
CA SER A 49 -3.19 -3.54 3.03
C SER A 49 -4.27 -4.37 3.70
N MET A 50 -4.19 -5.71 3.65
CA MET A 50 -5.18 -6.59 4.29
C MET A 50 -5.30 -6.33 5.79
N ALA A 51 -4.19 -6.12 6.50
CA ALA A 51 -4.25 -5.84 7.92
C ALA A 51 -4.66 -4.41 8.23
N TYR A 52 -4.24 -3.43 7.42
CA TYR A 52 -4.67 -2.05 7.56
C TYR A 52 -6.21 -1.95 7.47
N PHE A 53 -6.80 -2.56 6.44
CA PHE A 53 -8.26 -2.62 6.31
C PHE A 53 -8.92 -3.45 7.42
N GLY A 54 -8.26 -4.51 7.89
CA GLY A 54 -8.72 -5.29 9.04
C GLY A 54 -8.81 -4.46 10.32
N ILE A 55 -7.77 -3.67 10.63
CA ILE A 55 -7.71 -2.80 11.82
C ILE A 55 -8.77 -1.70 11.74
N LEU A 56 -8.95 -1.06 10.58
CA LEU A 56 -9.99 -0.04 10.41
C LEU A 56 -11.39 -0.61 10.70
N THR A 57 -11.68 -1.80 10.19
CA THR A 57 -12.96 -2.49 10.42
C THR A 57 -13.14 -2.83 11.90
N LEU A 58 -12.12 -3.43 12.54
CA LEU A 58 -12.17 -3.78 13.95
C LEU A 58 -12.29 -2.55 14.86
N MET A 59 -11.62 -1.45 14.50
CA MET A 59 -11.69 -0.20 15.24
C MET A 59 -13.12 0.37 15.23
N GLN A 60 -13.78 0.37 14.07
CA GLN A 60 -15.17 0.81 13.97
C GLN A 60 -16.09 -0.03 14.86
N GLU A 61 -15.95 -1.36 14.80
CA GLU A 61 -16.76 -2.30 15.58
C GLU A 61 -16.52 -2.12 17.09
N TYR A 62 -15.25 -1.99 17.52
CA TYR A 62 -14.87 -1.81 18.93
C TYR A 62 -15.42 -0.51 19.52
N LEU A 63 -15.31 0.62 18.78
CA LEU A 63 -15.82 1.90 19.25
C LEU A 63 -17.36 1.88 19.43
N HIS A 64 -18.06 1.12 18.59
CA HIS A 64 -19.51 0.93 18.67
C HIS A 64 -19.93 -0.02 19.80
N LEU A 65 -19.35 -1.22 19.84
CA LEU A 65 -19.83 -2.30 20.71
C LEU A 65 -19.32 -2.17 22.15
N ASP A 66 -18.02 -1.92 22.32
CA ASP A 66 -17.38 -1.95 23.64
C ASP A 66 -17.39 -0.57 24.31
N VAL A 67 -17.17 0.49 23.52
CA VAL A 67 -17.12 1.88 24.03
C VAL A 67 -18.50 2.56 23.98
N LYS A 68 -19.49 1.97 23.29
CA LYS A 68 -20.86 2.51 23.12
C LYS A 68 -20.87 3.96 22.63
N LEU A 69 -19.88 4.34 21.82
CA LEU A 69 -19.85 5.66 21.21
C LEU A 69 -20.93 5.76 20.15
N ALA A 70 -21.56 6.93 20.06
CA ALA A 70 -22.48 7.23 18.98
C ALA A 70 -21.74 7.17 17.64
N ASP A 71 -22.40 6.65 16.60
CA ASP A 71 -21.83 6.36 15.27
C ASP A 71 -21.07 7.56 14.67
N TRP A 72 -21.56 8.77 14.94
CA TRP A 72 -20.95 10.00 14.44
C TRP A 72 -19.55 10.26 15.04
N VAL A 73 -19.34 9.90 16.31
CA VAL A 73 -18.04 10.07 17.00
C VAL A 73 -17.08 8.97 16.55
N ALA A 74 -17.56 7.73 16.40
CA ALA A 74 -16.75 6.63 15.90
C ALA A 74 -16.25 6.91 14.47
N GLY A 75 -17.16 7.37 13.59
CA GLY A 75 -16.81 7.79 12.23
C GLY A 75 -15.79 8.94 12.20
N PHE A 76 -15.86 9.88 13.15
CA PHE A 76 -14.88 10.96 13.27
C PHE A 76 -13.48 10.44 13.63
N PHE A 77 -13.35 9.51 14.59
CA PHE A 77 -12.06 8.91 14.96
C PHE A 77 -11.43 8.13 13.79
N ILE A 78 -12.23 7.37 13.05
CA ILE A 78 -11.76 6.62 11.87
C ILE A 78 -11.29 7.58 10.77
N SER A 79 -12.05 8.65 10.53
CA SER A 79 -11.70 9.68 9.55
C SER A 79 -10.43 10.42 9.94
N PHE A 80 -10.29 10.76 11.22
CA PHE A 80 -9.08 11.39 11.76
C PHE A 80 -7.87 10.47 11.63
N PHE A 81 -8.01 9.19 11.99
CA PHE A 81 -6.94 8.20 11.86
C PHE A 81 -6.51 8.03 10.41
N THR A 82 -7.46 7.86 9.48
CA THR A 82 -7.18 7.71 8.05
C THR A 82 -6.53 8.97 7.46
N GLY A 83 -7.00 10.15 7.88
CA GLY A 83 -6.42 11.43 7.50
C GLY A 83 -4.99 11.58 8.01
N ALA A 84 -4.72 11.21 9.27
CA ALA A 84 -3.39 11.22 9.85
C ALA A 84 -2.44 10.29 9.08
N VAL A 85 -2.85 9.05 8.78
CA VAL A 85 -2.07 8.10 7.97
C VAL A 85 -1.71 8.70 6.62
N THR A 86 -2.66 9.37 5.96
CA THR A 86 -2.44 10.03 4.66
C THR A 86 -1.42 11.17 4.78
N VAL A 87 -1.55 12.03 5.79
CA VAL A 87 -0.59 13.12 6.05
C VAL A 87 0.81 12.56 6.33
N PHE A 88 0.91 11.49 7.12
CA PHE A 88 2.17 10.80 7.37
C PHE A 88 2.77 10.19 6.10
N MET A 89 1.95 9.60 5.23
CA MET A 89 2.40 9.04 3.97
C MET A 89 3.02 10.11 3.05
N ILE A 90 2.42 11.30 2.99
CA ILE A 90 2.98 12.46 2.26
C ILE A 90 4.28 12.94 2.93
N GLY A 91 4.28 13.11 4.26
CA GLY A 91 5.43 13.61 5.01
C GLY A 91 6.65 12.68 4.98
N PHE A 92 6.43 11.37 5.10
CA PHE A 92 7.49 10.35 5.07
C PHE A 92 7.90 9.96 3.65
N GLY A 93 7.12 10.28 2.62
CA GLY A 93 7.49 10.05 1.22
C GLY A 93 8.84 10.69 0.86
N GLY A 94 9.05 11.96 1.25
CA GLY A 94 10.31 12.66 1.02
C GLY A 94 11.48 12.16 1.87
N VAL A 95 11.22 11.46 2.98
CA VAL A 95 12.26 10.81 3.80
C VAL A 95 12.73 9.52 3.13
N GLY A 96 11.81 8.76 2.52
CA GLY A 96 12.12 7.54 1.77
C GLY A 96 13.05 7.79 0.56
N GLU A 97 12.86 8.92 -0.14
CA GLU A 97 13.71 9.29 -1.28
C GLU A 97 15.18 9.53 -0.89
N LYS A 98 15.42 10.05 0.32
CA LYS A 98 16.77 10.35 0.81
C LYS A 98 17.53 9.14 1.34
N LEU A 99 16.83 8.11 1.84
CA LEU A 99 17.46 6.92 2.42
C LEU A 99 17.93 5.88 1.38
N GLY A 100 17.44 5.99 0.13
CA GLY A 100 17.73 5.03 -0.94
C GLY A 100 16.87 3.77 -0.85
N TRP A 101 16.73 3.07 -1.97
CA TRP A 101 15.71 2.03 -2.17
C TRP A 101 15.83 0.83 -1.21
N CYS A 102 17.03 0.28 -0.99
CA CYS A 102 17.21 -0.87 -0.07
C CYS A 102 16.94 -0.51 1.39
N ARG A 103 17.43 0.66 1.84
CA ARG A 103 17.34 1.07 3.24
C ARG A 103 15.93 1.54 3.58
N GLY A 104 15.27 2.24 2.65
CA GLY A 104 13.88 2.62 2.78
C GLY A 104 12.95 1.41 2.88
N LEU A 105 13.16 0.39 2.04
CA LEU A 105 12.36 -0.85 2.11
C LEU A 105 12.59 -1.62 3.41
N ALA A 106 13.85 -1.76 3.85
CA ALA A 106 14.15 -2.41 5.13
C ALA A 106 13.51 -1.65 6.31
N LEU A 107 13.59 -0.32 6.31
CA LEU A 107 13.01 0.51 7.37
C LEU A 107 11.48 0.45 7.38
N ALA A 108 10.84 0.44 6.21
CA ALA A 108 9.39 0.25 6.10
C ALA A 108 8.96 -1.12 6.66
N ILE A 109 9.67 -2.19 6.31
CA ILE A 109 9.39 -3.54 6.82
C ILE A 109 9.55 -3.56 8.35
N THR A 110 10.65 -3.02 8.89
CA THR A 110 10.87 -2.96 10.34
C THR A 110 9.78 -2.14 11.03
N LEU A 111 9.41 -0.98 10.48
CA LEU A 111 8.40 -0.10 11.07
C LEU A 111 7.01 -0.77 11.08
N CYS A 112 6.61 -1.43 9.99
CA CYS A 112 5.38 -2.21 9.94
C CYS A 112 5.40 -3.36 10.95
N LEU A 113 6.53 -4.07 11.08
CA LEU A 113 6.67 -5.17 12.04
C LEU A 113 6.52 -4.67 13.49
N VAL A 114 7.17 -3.56 13.82
CA VAL A 114 7.09 -2.92 15.14
C VAL A 114 5.67 -2.42 15.42
N GLY A 115 5.03 -1.77 14.46
CA GLY A 115 3.64 -1.31 14.59
C GLY A 115 2.67 -2.46 14.86
N ARG A 116 2.86 -3.60 14.18
CA ARG A 116 2.06 -4.80 14.39
C ARG A 116 2.30 -5.46 15.74
N ILE A 117 3.57 -5.60 16.15
CA ILE A 117 3.91 -6.13 17.47
C ILE A 117 3.32 -5.23 18.56
N GLY A 118 3.40 -3.91 18.41
CA GLY A 118 2.75 -2.96 19.32
C GLY A 118 1.24 -3.15 19.38
N TYR A 119 0.57 -3.35 18.25
CA TYR A 119 -0.87 -3.60 18.20
C TYR A 119 -1.26 -4.96 18.81
N CYS A 120 -0.48 -6.02 18.58
CA CYS A 120 -0.69 -7.34 19.18
C CYS A 120 -0.41 -7.35 20.69
N LEU A 121 0.53 -6.53 21.15
CA LEU A 121 0.83 -6.36 22.57
C LEU A 121 -0.13 -5.39 23.27
N ALA A 122 -0.87 -4.56 22.53
CA ALA A 122 -1.84 -3.62 23.09
C ALA A 122 -2.79 -4.28 24.12
N PRO A 123 -3.44 -5.44 23.86
CA PRO A 123 -4.25 -6.11 24.87
C PRO A 123 -3.46 -6.61 26.09
N GLY A 124 -2.13 -6.75 25.98
CA GLY A 124 -1.24 -7.12 27.09
C GLY A 124 -0.69 -5.94 27.91
N VAL A 125 -0.73 -4.70 27.39
CA VAL A 125 -0.26 -3.49 28.10
C VAL A 125 -1.38 -2.55 28.56
N GLY A 126 -2.61 -2.73 28.12
CA GLY A 126 -3.77 -2.00 28.64
C GLY A 126 -5.07 -2.57 28.10
N PHE A 127 -6.13 -2.58 28.90
CA PHE A 127 -7.49 -3.09 28.62
C PHE A 127 -7.82 -4.55 28.98
N ALA A 128 -6.93 -5.32 29.61
CA ALA A 128 -7.32 -6.54 30.33
C ALA A 128 -7.71 -6.29 31.81
N ALA A 129 -7.68 -5.03 32.26
CA ALA A 129 -8.02 -4.64 33.64
C ALA A 129 -8.63 -3.23 33.67
N ALA A 130 -9.85 -3.08 33.18
CA ALA A 130 -10.79 -2.02 33.59
C ALA A 130 -12.21 -2.45 33.23
#